data_AF-A0A3D2UP48-F1
#
_entry.id   AF-A0A3D2UP48-F1
#
_cell.length_a   1.000
_cell.length_b   1.000
_cell.length_c   1.000
_cell.angle_alpha   90.00
_cell.angle_beta   90.00
_cell.angle_gamma   90.00
#
_symmetry.space_group_name_H-M   'P 1'
#
loop_
_entity.id
_entity.type
_entity.pdbx_description
1 polymer ?
#
loop_
_entity_poly.entity_id
_entity_poly.type
_entity_poly.pdbx_seq_one_letter_code
_entity_poly.pdbx_strand_id
1 'polypeptide(L)'
;MADNESEDRNIIPVEEEAMPALADKNQAEDESKEEKESFLSRFGRAFINFLRALLRLVLILALFGILIFYGLPYIQRTFIAPVEENASRMSELENEIARLQTEVAEMNHRLITVETTIETHSASIQKLEEIQATIESELQANNNSVLLELKHEVMLARAFDMLGRARLYLSQSNFGLAQEDVQSARDLLFELQTETGDEVLTQVIARLDLALGNLPQFPVVASGDLEIAWQILISGEASAISTSTSTPFVEDFLTATPTPFDVPSVTPTP
;
A
#
# COMPACT_ATOMS: atom_id res chain seq x y z
N MET A 1 -4.24 -41.02 50.31
CA MET A 1 -4.73 -41.68 49.09
C MET A 1 -3.53 -41.78 48.17
N ALA A 2 -2.77 -42.88 48.22
CA ALA A 2 -3.14 -44.25 47.82
C ALA A 2 -3.02 -44.41 46.29
N ASP A 3 -2.38 -45.43 45.71
CA ASP A 3 -1.48 -46.50 46.24
C ASP A 3 -0.57 -46.90 45.04
N ASN A 4 0.73 -47.15 45.26
CA ASN A 4 1.41 -48.47 45.29
C ASN A 4 1.63 -49.18 43.93
N GLU A 5 2.88 -49.62 43.72
CA GLU A 5 3.41 -50.84 43.04
C GLU A 5 4.82 -50.49 42.48
N SER A 6 5.97 -50.95 43.03
CA SER A 6 6.55 -52.33 43.04
C SER A 6 6.68 -52.93 41.63
N GLU A 7 7.72 -53.63 41.18
CA GLU A 7 9.03 -54.11 41.70
C GLU A 7 9.92 -54.42 40.46
N ASP A 8 11.22 -54.73 40.49
CA ASP A 8 12.24 -54.96 41.53
C ASP A 8 13.60 -54.38 41.05
N ARG A 9 14.58 -54.27 41.95
CA ARG A 9 16.02 -54.30 41.61
C ARG A 9 16.82 -55.02 42.69
N ASN A 10 17.07 -56.31 42.52
CA ASN A 10 18.06 -57.03 43.32
C ASN A 10 19.36 -57.31 42.55
N ILE A 11 20.42 -56.59 42.92
CA ILE A 11 21.81 -56.88 42.61
C ILE A 11 22.49 -57.26 43.93
N ILE A 12 22.89 -58.52 44.11
CA ILE A 12 23.97 -58.88 45.06
C ILE A 12 24.84 -60.00 44.42
N PRO A 13 26.16 -59.80 44.26
CA PRO A 13 27.14 -60.84 43.88
C PRO A 13 27.68 -61.57 45.13
N VAL A 14 28.34 -62.73 44.98
CA VAL A 14 29.27 -63.26 46.02
C VAL A 14 30.20 -64.36 45.48
N GLU A 15 31.44 -64.34 46.00
CA GLU A 15 32.55 -65.32 46.17
C GLU A 15 32.59 -66.63 45.33
N GLU A 16 33.73 -67.11 44.80
CA GLU A 16 35.09 -67.30 45.36
C GLU A 16 35.22 -68.52 46.30
N GLU A 17 35.74 -69.64 45.77
CA GLU A 17 36.51 -70.71 46.45
C GLU A 17 37.04 -71.66 45.35
N ALA A 18 38.34 -71.71 45.05
CA ALA A 18 39.41 -72.43 45.77
C ALA A 18 39.53 -73.93 45.41
N MET A 19 40.73 -74.31 44.95
CA MET A 19 41.20 -75.70 44.74
C MET A 19 41.71 -76.28 46.09
N PRO A 20 42.43 -77.43 46.20
CA PRO A 20 42.67 -78.56 45.30
C PRO A 20 42.48 -79.93 46.05
N ALA A 21 43.19 -81.00 45.62
CA ALA A 21 43.85 -82.05 46.44
C ALA A 21 43.52 -83.54 46.14
N LEU A 22 44.61 -84.28 45.81
CA LEU A 22 45.05 -85.60 46.30
C LEU A 22 44.12 -86.84 46.12
N ALA A 23 44.53 -87.98 45.52
CA ALA A 23 45.74 -88.80 45.59
C ALA A 23 45.81 -89.81 46.77
N ASP A 24 45.38 -91.05 46.54
CA ASP A 24 45.94 -92.34 47.01
C ASP A 24 45.27 -93.46 46.15
N LYS A 25 45.89 -94.51 45.59
CA LYS A 25 46.90 -95.53 46.02
C LYS A 25 46.23 -96.81 46.58
N ASN A 26 46.96 -97.94 46.52
CA ASN A 26 46.57 -99.37 46.67
C ASN A 26 46.36 -100.03 45.29
N GLN A 27 47.23 -100.87 44.70
CA GLN A 27 48.33 -101.74 45.16
C GLN A 27 47.91 -103.03 45.91
N ALA A 28 47.88 -104.14 45.15
CA ALA A 28 48.17 -105.56 45.48
C ALA A 28 47.66 -106.39 44.27
N GLU A 29 48.52 -106.87 43.37
CA GLU A 29 49.22 -108.16 43.45
C GLU A 29 48.30 -109.38 43.25
N ASP A 30 48.39 -110.03 42.08
CA ASP A 30 48.61 -111.48 42.04
C ASP A 30 49.24 -111.96 40.72
N GLU A 31 49.87 -113.15 40.80
CA GLU A 31 50.97 -113.70 40.02
C GLU A 31 50.72 -114.15 38.57
N SER A 32 51.76 -113.94 37.76
CA SER A 32 52.30 -114.86 36.73
C SER A 32 51.44 -115.31 35.53
N LYS A 33 51.89 -114.90 34.34
CA LYS A 33 52.47 -115.81 33.32
C LYS A 33 53.09 -115.03 32.16
N GLU A 34 54.36 -115.28 31.89
CA GLU A 34 55.03 -114.77 30.70
C GLU A 34 54.57 -115.55 29.46
N GLU A 35 53.76 -114.93 28.60
CA GLU A 35 53.68 -115.33 27.20
C GLU A 35 54.20 -114.21 26.30
N LYS A 36 55.06 -114.58 25.35
CA LYS A 36 55.86 -113.64 24.56
C LYS A 36 54.97 -112.83 23.62
N GLU A 37 54.64 -111.60 24.01
CA GLU A 37 54.01 -110.64 23.11
C GLU A 37 54.91 -110.37 21.90
N SER A 38 54.57 -110.98 20.76
CA SER A 38 55.22 -110.71 19.48
C SER A 38 55.12 -109.22 19.16
N PHE A 39 56.26 -108.60 18.85
CA PHE A 39 56.38 -107.16 18.51
C PHE A 39 55.40 -106.70 17.41
N LEU A 40 54.93 -107.62 16.57
CA LEU A 40 53.91 -107.40 15.54
C LEU A 40 52.53 -107.05 16.10
N SER A 41 52.13 -107.55 17.28
CA SER A 41 50.81 -107.21 17.85
C SER A 41 50.76 -105.76 18.35
N ARG A 42 51.87 -105.29 18.94
CA ARG A 42 52.04 -103.89 19.38
C ARG A 42 52.07 -102.94 18.18
N PHE A 43 52.75 -103.30 17.10
CA PHE A 43 52.71 -102.52 15.85
C PHE A 43 51.31 -102.50 15.19
N GLY A 44 50.62 -103.64 15.11
CA GLY A 44 49.25 -103.70 14.57
C GLY A 44 48.27 -102.87 15.39
N ARG A 45 48.32 -102.95 16.73
CA ARG A 45 47.45 -102.18 17.63
C ARG A 45 47.76 -100.69 17.60
N ALA A 46 49.04 -100.31 17.49
CA ALA A 46 49.45 -98.92 17.29
C ALA A 46 49.01 -98.37 15.93
N PHE A 47 49.11 -99.15 14.85
CA PHE A 47 48.66 -98.75 13.51
C PHE A 47 47.13 -98.61 13.43
N ILE A 48 46.36 -99.51 14.07
CA ILE A 48 44.90 -99.37 14.18
C ILE A 48 44.52 -98.14 15.02
N ASN A 49 45.22 -97.87 16.12
CA ASN A 49 44.99 -96.66 16.92
C ASN A 49 45.38 -95.38 16.14
N PHE A 50 46.46 -95.40 15.36
CA PHE A 50 46.87 -94.30 14.49
C PHE A 50 45.85 -94.07 13.37
N LEU A 51 45.38 -95.12 12.70
CA LEU A 51 44.33 -95.03 11.68
C LEU A 51 43.00 -94.52 12.28
N ARG A 52 42.65 -94.96 13.50
CA ARG A 52 41.48 -94.47 14.23
C ARG A 52 41.63 -93.00 14.64
N ALA A 53 42.84 -92.56 15.02
CA ALA A 53 43.15 -91.16 15.33
C ALA A 53 43.11 -90.28 14.07
N LEU A 54 43.69 -90.74 12.96
CA LEU A 54 43.65 -90.10 11.65
C LEU A 54 42.20 -89.94 11.18
N LEU A 55 41.40 -91.02 11.24
CA LEU A 55 39.99 -90.99 10.84
C LEU A 55 39.19 -90.06 11.74
N ARG A 56 39.46 -90.00 13.04
CA ARG A 56 38.85 -89.04 13.98
C ARG A 56 39.24 -87.59 13.68
N LEU A 57 40.50 -87.34 13.30
CA LEU A 57 40.99 -86.02 12.88
C LEU A 57 40.38 -85.57 11.55
N VAL A 58 40.26 -86.47 10.58
CA VAL A 58 39.54 -86.23 9.32
C VAL A 58 38.05 -85.96 9.58
N LEU A 59 37.42 -86.67 10.53
CA LEU A 59 36.05 -86.39 10.95
C LEU A 59 35.89 -85.00 11.57
N ILE A 60 36.82 -84.58 12.42
CA ILE A 60 36.83 -83.24 13.04
C ILE A 60 37.02 -82.17 11.96
N LEU A 61 37.96 -82.36 11.03
CA LEU A 61 38.19 -81.44 9.90
C LEU A 61 36.99 -81.37 8.94
N ALA A 62 36.35 -82.51 8.65
CA ALA A 62 35.13 -82.55 7.85
C ALA A 62 33.98 -81.83 8.56
N LEU A 63 33.81 -82.02 9.87
CA LEU A 63 32.79 -81.35 10.67
C LEU A 63 33.04 -79.84 10.77
N PHE A 64 34.30 -79.41 10.95
CA PHE A 64 34.69 -77.99 10.86
C PHE A 64 34.46 -77.40 9.47
N GLY A 65 34.79 -78.15 8.41
CA GLY A 65 34.53 -77.76 7.03
C GLY A 65 33.04 -77.57 6.75
N ILE A 66 32.19 -78.50 7.21
CA ILE A 66 30.73 -78.39 7.16
C ILE A 66 30.25 -77.18 7.98
N LEU A 67 30.76 -76.99 9.20
CA LEU A 67 30.37 -75.89 10.08
C LEU A 67 30.71 -74.51 9.48
N ILE A 68 31.87 -74.36 8.84
CA ILE A 68 32.26 -73.13 8.16
C ILE A 68 31.45 -72.95 6.86
N PHE A 69 31.33 -74.00 6.05
CA PHE A 69 30.64 -73.96 4.75
C PHE A 69 29.13 -73.71 4.87
N TYR A 70 28.47 -74.18 5.93
CA TYR A 70 27.06 -73.89 6.21
C TYR A 70 26.87 -72.69 7.16
N GLY A 71 27.78 -72.46 8.09
CA GLY A 71 27.68 -71.36 9.07
C GLY A 71 27.85 -69.98 8.46
N LEU A 72 28.82 -69.80 7.56
CA LEU A 72 29.02 -68.52 6.84
C LEU A 72 27.78 -68.08 6.04
N PRO A 73 27.18 -68.90 5.15
CA PRO A 73 25.98 -68.50 4.43
C PRO A 73 24.73 -68.41 5.32
N TYR A 74 24.68 -69.12 6.45
CA TYR A 74 23.60 -68.94 7.44
C TYR A 74 23.67 -67.55 8.10
N ILE A 75 24.86 -67.14 8.57
CA ILE A 75 25.07 -65.82 9.19
C ILE A 75 24.80 -64.70 8.19
N GLN A 76 25.25 -64.83 6.93
CA GLN A 76 24.94 -63.84 5.87
C GLN A 76 23.43 -63.63 5.68
N ARG A 77 22.68 -64.73 5.57
CA ARG A 77 21.22 -64.68 5.32
C ARG A 77 20.42 -64.20 6.52
N THR A 78 20.82 -64.57 7.73
CA THR A 78 20.07 -64.25 8.96
C THR A 78 20.41 -62.88 9.53
N PHE A 79 21.64 -62.38 9.38
CA PHE A 79 22.09 -61.16 10.04
C PHE A 79 22.59 -60.04 9.11
N ILE A 80 23.22 -60.37 7.98
CA ILE A 80 23.81 -59.33 7.10
C ILE A 80 22.75 -58.77 6.16
N ALA A 81 22.03 -59.64 5.43
CA ALA A 81 20.96 -59.24 4.50
C ALA A 81 19.88 -58.29 5.11
N PRO A 82 19.30 -58.53 6.30
CA PRO A 82 18.30 -57.61 6.86
C PRO A 82 18.89 -56.28 7.33
N VAL A 83 20.20 -56.22 7.64
CA VAL A 83 20.86 -54.97 8.02
C VAL A 83 21.20 -54.14 6.78
N GLU A 84 21.59 -54.77 5.67
CA GLU A 84 21.74 -54.11 4.37
C GLU A 84 20.41 -53.51 3.86
N GLU A 85 19.30 -54.25 3.99
CA GLU A 85 17.97 -53.75 3.61
C GLU A 85 17.47 -52.62 4.54
N ASN A 86 17.73 -52.71 5.85
CA ASN A 86 17.40 -51.62 6.76
C ASN A 86 18.28 -50.38 6.52
N ALA A 87 19.55 -50.55 6.14
CA ALA A 87 20.44 -49.43 5.83
C ALA A 87 20.03 -48.72 4.53
N SER A 88 19.59 -49.46 3.49
CA SER A 88 19.07 -48.84 2.26
C SER A 88 17.76 -48.09 2.49
N ARG A 89 16.81 -48.68 3.25
CA ARG A 89 15.57 -48.00 3.66
C ARG A 89 15.83 -46.76 4.52
N MET A 90 16.80 -46.82 5.44
CA MET A 90 17.18 -45.66 6.25
C MET A 90 17.74 -44.54 5.37
N SER A 91 18.62 -44.88 4.42
CA SER A 91 19.16 -43.92 3.44
C SER A 91 18.06 -43.32 2.55
N GLU A 92 17.08 -44.12 2.12
CA GLU A 92 15.92 -43.62 1.35
C GLU A 92 15.07 -42.63 2.17
N LEU A 93 14.78 -42.96 3.44
CA LEU A 93 14.08 -42.07 4.37
C LEU A 93 14.86 -40.80 4.67
N GLU A 94 16.18 -40.87 4.87
CA GLU A 94 17.06 -39.71 5.05
C GLU A 94 17.03 -38.78 3.83
N ASN A 95 17.08 -39.36 2.62
CA ASN A 95 16.96 -38.60 1.37
C ASN A 95 15.58 -37.95 1.20
N GLU A 96 14.48 -38.65 1.54
CA GLU A 96 13.14 -38.08 1.48
C GLU A 96 12.93 -36.98 2.54
N ILE A 97 13.44 -37.16 3.76
CA ILE A 97 13.47 -36.12 4.80
C ILE A 97 14.24 -34.89 4.31
N ALA A 98 15.42 -35.05 3.70
CA ALA A 98 16.20 -33.96 3.15
C ALA A 98 15.46 -33.24 1.99
N ARG A 99 14.75 -33.99 1.13
CA ARG A 99 13.90 -33.41 0.07
C ARG A 99 12.76 -32.60 0.66
N LEU A 100 12.03 -33.14 1.62
CA LEU A 100 10.90 -32.47 2.28
C LEU A 100 11.34 -31.23 3.06
N GLN A 101 12.49 -31.27 3.73
CA GLN A 101 13.08 -30.08 4.39
C GLN A 101 13.40 -28.98 3.37
N THR A 102 13.92 -29.35 2.19
CA THR A 102 14.20 -28.41 1.10
C THR A 102 12.92 -27.81 0.54
N GLU A 103 11.88 -28.62 0.30
CA GLU A 103 10.57 -28.19 -0.19
C GLU A 103 9.86 -27.25 0.79
N VAL A 104 9.91 -27.55 2.10
CA VAL A 104 9.39 -26.66 3.15
C VAL A 104 10.17 -25.34 3.23
N ALA A 105 11.49 -25.37 3.08
CA ALA A 105 12.30 -24.15 3.02
C ALA A 105 11.96 -23.28 1.80
N GLU A 106 11.75 -23.89 0.63
CA GLU A 106 11.31 -23.19 -0.59
C GLU A 106 9.90 -22.59 -0.41
N MET A 107 8.94 -23.36 0.12
CA MET A 107 7.59 -22.84 0.39
C MET A 107 7.62 -21.65 1.37
N ASN A 108 8.39 -21.73 2.45
CA ASN A 108 8.54 -20.63 3.40
C ASN A 108 9.13 -19.38 2.73
N HIS A 109 10.14 -19.54 1.87
CA HIS A 109 10.71 -18.41 1.13
C HIS A 109 9.70 -17.77 0.17
N ARG A 110 8.90 -18.61 -0.54
CA ARG A 110 7.81 -18.14 -1.40
C ARG A 110 6.71 -17.43 -0.61
N LEU A 111 6.37 -17.90 0.60
CA LEU A 111 5.38 -17.27 1.47
C LEU A 111 5.84 -15.87 1.91
N ILE A 112 7.08 -15.74 2.40
CA ILE A 112 7.69 -14.44 2.75
C ILE A 112 7.70 -13.49 1.54
N THR A 113 8.00 -13.99 0.34
CA THR A 113 8.01 -13.19 -0.89
C THR A 113 6.60 -12.69 -1.25
N VAL A 114 5.58 -13.55 -1.12
CA VAL A 114 4.18 -13.19 -1.36
C VAL A 114 3.70 -12.17 -0.32
N GLU A 115 4.00 -12.38 0.95
CA GLU A 115 3.67 -11.46 2.06
C GLU A 115 4.28 -10.06 1.81
N THR A 116 5.57 -9.99 1.51
CA THR A 116 6.27 -8.73 1.16
C THR A 116 5.64 -8.06 -0.07
N THR A 117 5.21 -8.84 -1.05
CA THR A 117 4.57 -8.33 -2.28
C THR A 117 3.16 -7.79 -1.97
N ILE A 118 2.40 -8.46 -1.10
CA ILE A 118 1.08 -8.02 -0.64
C ILE A 118 1.20 -6.72 0.17
N GLU A 119 2.16 -6.60 1.09
CA GLU A 119 2.42 -5.36 1.83
C GLU A 119 2.76 -4.20 0.86
N THR A 120 3.65 -4.46 -0.11
CA THR A 120 4.04 -3.47 -1.14
C THR A 120 2.84 -3.03 -1.99
N HIS A 121 1.99 -3.97 -2.42
CA HIS A 121 0.79 -3.65 -3.18
C HIS A 121 -0.27 -2.94 -2.35
N SER A 122 -0.45 -3.32 -1.08
CA SER A 122 -1.37 -2.65 -0.15
C SER A 122 -0.97 -1.19 0.07
N ALA A 123 0.32 -0.92 0.31
CA ALA A 123 0.85 0.45 0.40
C ALA A 123 0.67 1.24 -0.90
N SER A 124 0.83 0.59 -2.06
CA SER A 124 0.59 1.24 -3.36
C SER A 124 -0.89 1.53 -3.62
N ILE A 125 -1.81 0.67 -3.19
CA ILE A 125 -3.26 0.89 -3.30
C ILE A 125 -3.68 2.06 -2.42
N GLN A 126 -3.25 2.07 -1.14
CA GLN A 126 -3.52 3.16 -0.21
C GLN A 126 -3.03 4.52 -0.76
N LYS A 127 -1.84 4.55 -1.39
CA LYS A 127 -1.32 5.75 -2.05
C LYS A 127 -2.15 6.17 -3.27
N LEU A 128 -2.69 5.21 -4.04
CA LEU A 128 -3.58 5.51 -5.16
C LEU A 128 -4.92 6.08 -4.68
N GLU A 129 -5.48 5.55 -3.59
CA GLU A 129 -6.70 6.07 -2.95
C GLU A 129 -6.50 7.50 -2.42
N GLU A 130 -5.37 7.79 -1.77
CA GLU A 130 -5.00 9.14 -1.31
C GLU A 130 -4.88 10.14 -2.47
N ILE A 131 -4.21 9.75 -3.56
CA ILE A 131 -4.08 10.58 -4.78
C ILE A 131 -5.45 10.79 -5.42
N GLN A 132 -6.30 9.76 -5.50
CA GLN A 132 -7.64 9.87 -6.06
C GLN A 132 -8.52 10.82 -5.24
N ALA A 133 -8.51 10.71 -3.91
CA ALA A 133 -9.24 11.61 -3.02
C ALA A 133 -8.75 13.07 -3.14
N THR A 134 -7.43 13.26 -3.32
CA THR A 134 -6.83 14.59 -3.53
C THR A 134 -7.29 15.20 -4.86
N ILE A 135 -7.19 14.45 -5.96
CA ILE A 135 -7.59 14.92 -7.30
C ILE A 135 -9.09 15.22 -7.35
N GLU A 136 -9.95 14.41 -6.74
CA GLU A 136 -11.39 14.66 -6.70
C GLU A 136 -11.71 15.95 -5.92
N SER A 137 -11.05 16.16 -4.77
CA SER A 137 -11.18 17.38 -3.96
C SER A 137 -10.70 18.63 -4.72
N GLU A 138 -9.55 18.56 -5.38
CA GLU A 138 -9.02 19.64 -6.22
C GLU A 138 -9.94 19.93 -7.42
N LEU A 139 -10.46 18.89 -8.09
CA LEU A 139 -11.37 19.02 -9.22
C LEU A 139 -12.69 19.66 -8.78
N GLN A 140 -13.25 19.24 -7.64
CA GLN A 140 -14.48 19.82 -7.09
C GLN A 140 -14.29 21.29 -6.68
N ALA A 141 -13.17 21.62 -6.01
CA ALA A 141 -12.85 22.99 -5.64
C ALA A 141 -12.66 23.90 -6.86
N ASN A 142 -11.89 23.45 -7.86
CA ASN A 142 -11.67 24.19 -9.11
C ASN A 142 -12.97 24.36 -9.91
N ASN A 143 -13.79 23.32 -10.06
CA ASN A 143 -15.09 23.42 -10.74
C ASN A 143 -16.01 24.45 -10.06
N ASN A 144 -16.10 24.43 -8.73
CA ASN A 144 -16.90 25.40 -7.99
C ASN A 144 -16.39 26.84 -8.19
N SER A 145 -15.06 27.04 -8.15
CA SER A 145 -14.45 28.35 -8.38
C SER A 145 -14.72 28.87 -9.80
N VAL A 146 -14.49 28.04 -10.82
CA VAL A 146 -14.67 28.41 -12.24
C VAL A 146 -16.15 28.67 -12.57
N LEU A 147 -17.08 27.88 -12.01
CA LEU A 147 -18.52 28.11 -12.18
C LEU A 147 -19.00 29.41 -11.52
N LEU A 148 -18.41 29.78 -10.38
CA LEU A 148 -18.69 31.03 -9.68
C LEU A 148 -18.12 32.24 -10.43
N GLU A 149 -16.87 32.17 -10.88
CA GLU A 149 -16.24 33.20 -11.73
C GLU A 149 -17.03 33.40 -13.05
N LEU A 150 -17.42 32.31 -13.72
CA LEU A 150 -18.24 32.36 -14.92
C LEU A 150 -19.65 32.94 -14.66
N LYS A 151 -20.27 32.63 -13.50
CA LYS A 151 -21.54 33.25 -13.09
C LYS A 151 -21.37 34.77 -13.00
N HIS A 152 -20.29 35.23 -12.36
CA HIS A 152 -20.00 36.65 -12.16
C HIS A 152 -19.78 37.37 -13.49
N GLU A 153 -18.94 36.81 -14.38
CA GLU A 153 -18.68 37.36 -15.72
C GLU A 153 -19.97 37.47 -16.54
N VAL A 154 -20.81 36.42 -16.57
CA VAL A 154 -22.07 36.40 -17.32
C VAL A 154 -23.08 37.43 -16.76
N MET A 155 -23.17 37.58 -15.44
CA MET A 155 -24.03 38.59 -14.82
C MET A 155 -23.58 40.02 -15.14
N LEU A 156 -22.27 40.28 -15.04
CA LEU A 156 -21.67 41.59 -15.33
C LEU A 156 -21.80 41.96 -16.82
N ALA A 157 -21.55 41.00 -17.74
CA ALA A 157 -21.78 41.19 -19.17
C ALA A 157 -23.26 41.47 -19.51
N ARG A 158 -24.19 40.78 -18.84
CA ARG A 158 -25.63 41.00 -19.00
C ARG A 158 -26.07 42.36 -18.46
N ALA A 159 -25.52 42.81 -17.33
CA ALA A 159 -25.77 44.15 -16.80
C ALA A 159 -25.25 45.23 -17.78
N PHE A 160 -24.09 45.03 -18.40
CA PHE A 160 -23.58 45.95 -19.43
C PHE A 160 -24.50 46.04 -20.66
N ASP A 161 -25.03 44.93 -21.17
CA ASP A 161 -26.01 44.93 -22.27
C ASP A 161 -27.27 45.73 -21.92
N MET A 162 -27.83 45.48 -20.73
CA MET A 162 -29.00 46.20 -20.21
C MET A 162 -28.74 47.70 -20.07
N LEU A 163 -27.59 48.12 -19.52
CA LEU A 163 -27.23 49.53 -19.42
C LEU A 163 -26.99 50.18 -20.80
N GLY A 164 -26.38 49.46 -21.74
CA GLY A 164 -26.22 49.92 -23.12
C GLY A 164 -27.56 50.13 -23.84
N ARG A 165 -28.50 49.20 -23.65
CA ARG A 165 -29.86 49.29 -24.19
C ARG A 165 -30.68 50.39 -23.51
N ALA A 166 -30.55 50.57 -22.20
CA ALA A 166 -31.16 51.68 -21.47
C ALA A 166 -30.69 53.05 -22.00
N ARG A 167 -29.38 53.24 -22.25
CA ARG A 167 -28.83 54.47 -22.88
C ARG A 167 -29.48 54.76 -24.23
N LEU A 168 -29.62 53.73 -25.07
CA LEU A 168 -30.32 53.82 -26.35
C LEU A 168 -31.79 54.22 -26.17
N TYR A 169 -32.51 53.60 -25.24
CA TYR A 169 -33.90 53.95 -24.95
C TYR A 169 -34.07 55.38 -24.41
N LEU A 170 -33.16 55.88 -23.56
CA LEU A 170 -33.16 57.27 -23.11
C LEU A 170 -33.00 58.24 -24.29
N SER A 171 -32.07 57.95 -25.22
CA SER A 171 -31.87 58.76 -26.44
C SER A 171 -33.09 58.78 -27.37
N GLN A 172 -33.90 57.72 -27.34
CA GLN A 172 -35.12 57.57 -28.15
C GLN A 172 -36.39 58.08 -27.45
N SER A 173 -36.27 58.66 -26.25
CA SER A 173 -37.40 59.04 -25.37
C SER A 173 -38.29 57.87 -24.92
N ASN A 174 -37.78 56.63 -24.96
CA ASN A 174 -38.47 55.41 -24.56
C ASN A 174 -38.28 55.13 -23.06
N PHE A 175 -38.64 56.10 -22.20
CA PHE A 175 -38.23 56.12 -20.79
C PHE A 175 -38.73 54.93 -19.94
N GLY A 176 -39.88 54.34 -20.26
CA GLY A 176 -40.39 53.16 -19.55
C GLY A 176 -39.54 51.91 -19.78
N LEU A 177 -39.11 51.67 -21.03
CA LEU A 177 -38.20 50.57 -21.36
C LEU A 177 -36.80 50.81 -20.78
N ALA A 178 -36.34 52.07 -20.78
CA ALA A 178 -35.09 52.43 -20.10
C ALA A 178 -35.15 52.12 -18.59
N GLN A 179 -36.27 52.44 -17.92
CA GLN A 179 -36.47 52.16 -16.50
C GLN A 179 -36.45 50.64 -16.20
N GLU A 180 -37.10 49.83 -17.05
CA GLU A 180 -37.13 48.36 -16.93
C GLU A 180 -35.73 47.74 -17.07
N ASP A 181 -34.94 48.20 -18.04
CA ASP A 181 -33.55 47.75 -18.24
C ASP A 181 -32.63 48.19 -17.08
N VAL A 182 -32.77 49.41 -16.59
CA VAL A 182 -31.98 49.90 -15.44
C VAL A 182 -32.31 49.14 -14.17
N GLN A 183 -33.59 48.88 -13.90
CA GLN A 183 -34.01 48.06 -12.77
C GLN A 183 -33.42 46.65 -12.88
N SER A 184 -33.53 46.03 -14.06
CA SER A 184 -32.98 44.69 -14.31
C SER A 184 -31.46 44.62 -14.13
N ALA A 185 -30.73 45.63 -14.61
CA ALA A 185 -29.28 45.73 -14.40
C ALA A 185 -28.94 45.93 -12.92
N ARG A 186 -29.67 46.80 -12.23
CA ARG A 186 -29.51 47.11 -10.80
C ARG A 186 -29.72 45.87 -9.93
N ASP A 187 -30.72 45.05 -10.24
CA ASP A 187 -31.02 43.83 -9.48
C ASP A 187 -29.96 42.73 -9.69
N LEU A 188 -29.45 42.56 -10.92
CA LEU A 188 -28.32 41.66 -11.20
C LEU A 188 -27.04 42.10 -10.50
N LEU A 189 -26.71 43.40 -10.54
CA LEU A 189 -25.52 43.92 -9.87
C LEU A 189 -25.65 43.87 -8.35
N PHE A 190 -26.87 43.98 -7.79
CA PHE A 190 -27.13 43.82 -6.36
C PHE A 190 -26.99 42.37 -5.88
N GLU A 191 -27.43 41.38 -6.67
CA GLU A 191 -27.14 39.97 -6.39
C GLU A 191 -25.61 39.74 -6.38
N LEU A 192 -24.89 40.24 -7.39
CA LEU A 192 -23.44 40.12 -7.48
C LEU A 192 -22.71 40.84 -6.33
N GLN A 193 -23.19 42.01 -5.92
CA GLN A 193 -22.66 42.77 -4.77
C GLN A 193 -22.89 42.05 -3.44
N THR A 194 -24.01 41.33 -3.30
CA THR A 194 -24.29 40.49 -2.12
C THR A 194 -23.37 39.26 -2.06
N GLU A 195 -22.94 38.74 -3.21
CA GLU A 195 -22.07 37.57 -3.30
C GLU A 195 -20.57 37.93 -3.14
N THR A 196 -20.13 39.03 -3.74
CA THR A 196 -18.69 39.42 -3.79
C THR A 196 -18.31 40.48 -2.74
N GLY A 197 -19.26 41.30 -2.26
CA GLY A 197 -18.99 42.37 -1.30
C GLY A 197 -18.25 43.59 -1.87
N ASP A 198 -18.25 43.77 -3.19
CA ASP A 198 -17.47 44.79 -3.89
C ASP A 198 -18.00 46.24 -3.64
N GLU A 199 -17.08 47.12 -3.25
CA GLU A 199 -17.34 48.56 -3.06
C GLU A 199 -17.66 49.26 -4.39
N VAL A 200 -17.06 48.82 -5.51
CA VAL A 200 -17.30 49.36 -6.84
C VAL A 200 -18.75 49.11 -7.25
N LEU A 201 -19.22 47.85 -7.13
CA LEU A 201 -20.63 47.50 -7.38
C LEU A 201 -21.58 48.29 -6.47
N THR A 202 -21.23 48.46 -5.20
CA THR A 202 -22.01 49.27 -4.26
C THR A 202 -22.20 50.71 -4.77
N GLN A 203 -21.16 51.31 -5.35
CA GLN A 203 -21.25 52.64 -5.93
C GLN A 203 -22.04 52.67 -7.24
N VAL A 204 -21.88 51.67 -8.12
CA VAL A 204 -22.66 51.54 -9.36
C VAL A 204 -24.14 51.45 -9.04
N ILE A 205 -24.54 50.60 -8.09
CA ILE A 205 -25.92 50.45 -7.63
C ILE A 205 -26.48 51.78 -7.11
N ALA A 206 -25.72 52.51 -6.27
CA ALA A 206 -26.15 53.81 -5.77
C ALA A 206 -26.38 54.85 -6.90
N ARG A 207 -25.62 54.77 -7.99
CA ARG A 207 -25.84 55.61 -9.19
C ARG A 207 -27.05 55.16 -10.01
N LEU A 208 -27.27 53.86 -10.15
CA LEU A 208 -28.48 53.34 -10.81
C LEU A 208 -29.76 53.67 -10.01
N ASP A 209 -29.72 53.63 -8.69
CA ASP A 209 -30.84 54.03 -7.82
C ASP A 209 -31.16 55.54 -7.97
N LEU A 210 -30.16 56.41 -8.15
CA LEU A 210 -30.36 57.82 -8.52
C LEU A 210 -30.98 57.98 -9.93
N ALA A 211 -30.50 57.22 -10.91
CA ALA A 211 -31.05 57.23 -12.27
C ALA A 211 -32.53 56.77 -12.29
N LEU A 212 -32.87 55.72 -11.54
CA LEU A 212 -34.24 55.23 -11.37
C LEU A 212 -35.15 56.26 -10.70
N GLY A 213 -34.68 56.94 -9.64
CA GLY A 213 -35.44 58.01 -8.98
C GLY A 213 -35.69 59.23 -9.88
N ASN A 214 -34.83 59.46 -10.86
CA ASN A 214 -34.95 60.53 -11.85
C ASN A 214 -35.85 60.16 -13.05
N LEU A 215 -36.17 58.88 -13.29
CA LEU A 215 -37.02 58.46 -14.41
C LEU A 215 -38.52 58.38 -14.04
N PRO A 216 -39.44 58.68 -14.98
CA PRO A 216 -39.24 59.36 -16.26
C PRO A 216 -39.18 60.91 -16.19
N GLN A 217 -39.27 61.52 -15.00
CA GLN A 217 -39.45 62.98 -14.83
C GLN A 217 -38.27 63.83 -15.33
N PHE A 218 -37.03 63.37 -15.13
CA PHE A 218 -35.79 64.10 -15.37
C PHE A 218 -34.80 63.26 -16.21
N PRO A 219 -35.15 62.92 -17.46
CA PRO A 219 -34.42 61.93 -18.26
C PRO A 219 -32.98 62.35 -18.59
N VAL A 220 -32.71 63.66 -18.68
CA VAL A 220 -31.35 64.18 -18.87
C VAL A 220 -30.47 63.91 -17.65
N VAL A 221 -31.00 64.10 -16.43
CA VAL A 221 -30.26 63.83 -15.19
C VAL A 221 -30.02 62.33 -15.04
N ALA A 222 -31.06 61.52 -15.26
CA ALA A 222 -30.95 60.06 -15.26
C ALA A 222 -29.90 59.53 -16.25
N SER A 223 -29.80 60.13 -17.44
CA SER A 223 -28.77 59.76 -18.43
C SER A 223 -27.34 60.04 -17.94
N GLY A 224 -27.15 61.12 -17.16
CA GLY A 224 -25.86 61.47 -16.57
C GLY A 224 -25.46 60.53 -15.42
N ASP A 225 -26.38 60.22 -14.51
CA ASP A 225 -26.13 59.25 -13.43
C ASP A 225 -25.83 57.85 -13.99
N LEU A 226 -26.52 57.44 -15.05
CA LEU A 226 -26.30 56.16 -15.72
C LEU A 226 -24.97 56.10 -16.48
N GLU A 227 -24.54 57.21 -17.12
CA GLU A 227 -23.19 57.31 -17.70
C GLU A 227 -22.11 57.10 -16.63
N ILE A 228 -22.27 57.74 -15.47
CA ILE A 228 -21.34 57.61 -14.34
C ILE A 228 -21.34 56.17 -13.81
N ALA A 229 -22.51 55.54 -13.67
CA ALA A 229 -22.64 54.14 -13.27
C ALA A 229 -21.89 53.20 -14.25
N TRP A 230 -22.09 53.40 -15.55
CA TRP A 230 -21.41 52.64 -16.60
C TRP A 230 -19.89 52.89 -16.61
N GLN A 231 -19.46 54.14 -16.40
CA GLN A 231 -18.03 54.50 -16.34
C GLN A 231 -17.33 53.86 -15.15
N ILE A 232 -17.96 53.81 -13.97
CA ILE A 232 -17.42 53.13 -12.78
C ILE A 232 -17.32 51.62 -13.05
N LEU A 233 -18.34 51.02 -13.67
CA LEU A 233 -18.36 49.58 -13.97
C LEU A 233 -17.30 49.17 -15.00
N ILE A 234 -16.97 50.02 -15.99
CA ILE A 234 -15.91 49.74 -16.99
C ILE A 234 -14.49 50.10 -16.51
N SER A 235 -14.33 51.08 -15.61
CA SER A 235 -13.02 51.40 -15.04
C SER A 235 -12.60 50.44 -13.92
N GLY A 236 -13.56 49.84 -13.20
CA GLY A 236 -13.28 49.06 -12.00
C GLY A 236 -12.77 49.91 -10.82
N GLU A 237 -12.91 51.25 -10.91
CA GLU A 237 -12.42 52.19 -9.91
C GLU A 237 -13.60 52.92 -9.24
N ALA A 238 -13.67 52.86 -7.91
CA ALA A 238 -14.63 53.64 -7.14
C ALA A 238 -14.34 55.14 -7.29
N SER A 239 -15.24 55.86 -7.98
CA SER A 239 -15.05 57.27 -8.33
C SER A 239 -15.28 58.17 -7.12
N ALA A 240 -14.25 58.89 -6.66
CA ALA A 240 -14.41 59.87 -5.59
C ALA A 240 -15.43 60.95 -6.00
N ILE A 241 -16.57 60.99 -5.31
CA ILE A 241 -17.74 61.81 -5.67
C ILE A 241 -17.40 63.30 -5.58
N SER A 242 -16.95 63.87 -6.69
CA SER A 242 -16.81 65.32 -6.82
C SER A 242 -18.18 65.92 -7.10
N THR A 243 -18.91 66.21 -6.02
CA THR A 243 -20.17 66.94 -6.06
C THR A 243 -19.92 68.37 -6.52
N SER A 244 -19.90 68.59 -7.84
CA SER A 244 -19.94 69.92 -8.43
C SER A 244 -21.34 70.53 -8.24
N THR A 245 -21.58 71.05 -7.04
CA THR A 245 -22.69 71.98 -6.78
C THR A 245 -22.53 73.17 -7.71
N SER A 246 -23.26 73.14 -8.83
CA SER A 246 -23.44 74.30 -9.69
C SER A 246 -24.35 75.28 -8.96
N THR A 247 -23.73 76.16 -8.16
CA THR A 247 -24.41 77.29 -7.51
C THR A 247 -25.13 78.11 -8.60
N PRO A 248 -26.42 78.44 -8.45
CA PRO A 248 -27.10 79.28 -9.43
C PRO A 248 -26.42 80.64 -9.50
N PHE A 249 -25.94 80.99 -10.70
CA PHE A 249 -25.36 82.30 -10.98
C PHE A 249 -26.47 83.37 -10.90
N VAL A 250 -26.52 84.09 -9.78
CA VAL A 250 -27.32 85.29 -9.64
C VAL A 250 -26.55 86.43 -10.32
N GLU A 251 -26.92 86.72 -11.56
CA GLU A 251 -26.37 87.84 -12.32
C GLU A 251 -26.96 89.16 -11.81
N ASP A 252 -26.29 89.78 -10.84
CA ASP A 252 -26.74 91.01 -10.20
C ASP A 252 -26.44 92.23 -11.10
N PHE A 253 -27.48 92.78 -11.73
CA PHE A 253 -27.37 93.87 -12.70
C PHE A 253 -27.14 95.23 -12.01
N LEU A 254 -25.92 95.79 -12.06
CA LEU A 254 -25.69 97.22 -11.79
C LEU A 254 -24.71 97.89 -12.78
N THR A 255 -25.30 98.47 -13.82
CA THR A 255 -25.04 99.82 -14.36
C THR A 255 -23.61 100.35 -14.49
N ALA A 256 -23.13 100.47 -15.74
CA ALA A 256 -22.22 101.53 -16.16
C ALA A 256 -22.48 101.97 -17.62
N THR A 257 -23.12 103.13 -17.79
CA THR A 257 -23.26 103.82 -19.10
C THR A 257 -22.01 104.68 -19.35
N PRO A 258 -21.42 104.63 -20.55
CA PRO A 258 -21.56 105.80 -21.44
C PRO A 258 -21.69 105.47 -22.94
N THR A 259 -22.73 106.01 -23.57
CA THR A 259 -22.72 106.45 -24.98
C THR A 259 -22.24 107.92 -25.01
N PRO A 260 -21.64 108.44 -26.10
CA PRO A 260 -22.40 108.69 -27.33
C PRO A 260 -21.69 108.29 -28.64
N PHE A 261 -22.49 108.35 -29.70
CA PHE A 261 -22.14 108.17 -31.11
C PHE A 261 -20.94 109.00 -31.56
N ASP A 262 -20.14 108.44 -32.47
CA ASP A 262 -19.43 109.21 -33.49
C ASP A 262 -19.61 108.54 -34.86
N VAL A 263 -19.88 109.33 -35.90
CA VAL A 263 -20.24 108.84 -37.24
C VAL A 263 -19.36 109.51 -38.29
N PRO A 264 -18.52 108.76 -39.03
CA PRO A 264 -17.94 109.24 -40.27
C PRO A 264 -18.81 108.85 -41.47
N SER A 265 -19.47 109.86 -42.07
CA SER A 265 -20.11 109.78 -43.38
C SER A 265 -19.28 110.57 -44.40
N VAL A 266 -18.90 109.94 -45.53
CA VAL A 266 -18.68 110.49 -46.89
C VAL A 266 -18.07 109.38 -47.78
N THR A 267 -18.13 109.32 -49.12
CA THR A 267 -19.06 109.79 -50.19
C THR A 267 -18.56 109.13 -51.50
N PRO A 268 -19.42 108.69 -52.45
CA PRO A 268 -18.97 108.04 -53.69
C PRO A 268 -18.74 109.00 -54.88
N THR A 269 -17.71 108.75 -55.70
CA THR A 269 -17.44 109.42 -57.00
C THR A 269 -16.34 108.67 -57.79
N PRO A 270 -16.21 108.80 -59.13
CA PRO A 270 -17.20 109.06 -60.18
C PRO A 270 -17.59 107.81 -61.00
#